data_AF-A0A6I8PF18-F1
#
_entry.id   AF-A0A6I8PF18-F1
#
_cell.length_a   1.000
_cell.length_b   1.000
_cell.length_c   1.000
_cell.angle_alpha   90.00
_cell.angle_beta   90.00
_cell.angle_gamma   90.00
#
_symmetry.space_group_name_H-M   'P 1'
#
loop_
_entity.id
_entity.type
_entity.pdbx_description
1 polymer ?
#
loop_
_entity_poly.entity_id
_entity_poly.type
_entity_poly.pdbx_seq_one_letter_code
_entity_poly.pdbx_strand_id
1 'polypeptide(L)'
;MLQTSNYSLVLSLQFLLLFYDLFVNSFSELLRVAPVIQLVLFIIQDIATLFNVIILFLMFFNTFVFQAGLVSLLFHKFKGTIILAATYLALSISFHVWVMNLRWKNSNRFIWTDGLQALFVFQRLGQRLSSTPLEILLFLNGWYSATYFLLELFVFLYKGLLLPYPVANLILDVMMLFLYLGIEVIRIFFGSKGNLCQRMVPLGISLALTFPAAMMASYYLLLQTYVLRLEAVMNAILLLFYGSEMLLQVLTLVTFYSVNRY
;
A
#
# COMPACT_ATOMS: atom_id res chain seq x y z
N MET A 1 25.90 -0.22 28.20
CA MET A 1 25.67 0.68 27.05
C MET A 1 25.91 -0.14 25.79
N LEU A 2 24.85 -0.66 25.15
CA LEU A 2 24.98 -1.51 23.96
C LEU A 2 25.23 -0.61 22.75
N GLN A 3 26.34 -0.84 22.03
CA GLN A 3 26.68 -0.09 20.81
C GLN A 3 25.63 -0.35 19.73
N THR A 4 25.06 0.73 19.17
CA THR A 4 24.01 0.73 18.13
C THR A 4 24.36 -0.10 16.90
N SER A 5 25.66 -0.24 16.60
CA SER A 5 26.23 -1.10 15.55
C SER A 5 25.75 -2.56 15.62
N ASN A 6 25.73 -3.16 16.81
CA ASN A 6 25.45 -4.60 16.93
C ASN A 6 23.98 -4.93 16.72
N TYR A 7 23.07 -4.03 17.13
CA TYR A 7 21.64 -4.18 16.88
C TYR A 7 21.29 -4.05 15.40
N SER A 8 21.98 -3.16 14.68
CA SER A 8 21.79 -3.00 13.23
C SER A 8 22.12 -4.30 12.48
N LEU A 9 23.19 -5.00 12.87
CA LEU A 9 23.57 -6.28 12.26
C LEU A 9 22.52 -7.37 12.55
N VAL A 10 22.09 -7.53 13.80
CA VAL A 10 21.07 -8.54 14.14
C VAL A 10 19.75 -8.26 13.41
N LEU A 11 19.34 -7.00 13.33
CA LEU A 11 18.14 -6.60 12.59
C LEU A 11 18.28 -6.87 11.09
N SER A 12 19.45 -6.58 10.50
CA SER A 12 19.71 -6.87 9.07
C SER A 12 19.61 -8.37 8.76
N LEU A 13 20.10 -9.21 9.67
CA LEU A 13 20.02 -10.66 9.55
C LEU A 13 18.57 -11.16 9.69
N GLN A 14 17.77 -10.60 10.60
CA GLN A 14 16.35 -10.90 10.70
C GLN A 14 15.57 -10.53 9.43
N PHE A 15 15.86 -9.36 8.85
CA PHE A 15 15.24 -8.96 7.57
C PHE A 15 15.64 -9.87 6.42
N LEU A 16 16.90 -10.33 6.38
CA LEU A 16 17.36 -11.28 5.37
C LEU A 16 16.64 -12.63 5.50
N LEU A 17 16.49 -13.16 6.72
CA LEU A 17 15.76 -14.40 6.97
C LEU A 17 14.28 -14.27 6.60
N LEU A 18 13.64 -13.14 6.90
CA LEU A 18 12.25 -12.87 6.51
C LEU A 18 12.09 -12.74 5.00
N PHE A 19 13.04 -12.08 4.33
CA PHE A 19 13.05 -11.98 2.88
C PHE A 19 13.19 -13.37 2.23
N TYR A 20 14.06 -14.22 2.77
CA TYR A 20 14.21 -15.61 2.30
C TYR A 20 12.91 -16.40 2.47
N ASP A 21 12.24 -16.30 3.62
CA ASP A 21 10.94 -16.94 3.85
C ASP A 21 9.88 -16.50 2.81
N LEU A 22 9.75 -15.19 2.59
CA LEU A 22 8.80 -14.64 1.62
C LEU A 22 9.12 -15.07 0.18
N PHE A 23 10.42 -15.17 -0.15
CA PHE A 23 10.89 -15.68 -1.43
C PHE A 23 10.48 -17.14 -1.63
N VAL A 24 10.73 -18.04 -0.67
CA VAL A 24 10.37 -19.45 -0.81
C VAL A 24 8.84 -19.61 -0.88
N ASN A 25 8.08 -18.88 -0.07
CA ASN A 25 6.61 -18.87 -0.13
C ASN A 25 6.06 -18.46 -1.51
N SER A 26 6.74 -17.54 -2.21
CA SER A 26 6.31 -17.03 -3.51
C SER A 26 6.75 -17.92 -4.68
N PHE A 27 7.97 -18.47 -4.62
CA PHE A 27 8.62 -19.12 -5.76
C PHE A 27 8.71 -20.65 -5.68
N SER A 28 8.43 -21.25 -4.52
CA SER A 28 8.46 -22.73 -4.35
C SER A 28 7.56 -23.48 -5.33
N GLU A 29 6.46 -22.87 -5.77
CA GLU A 29 5.54 -23.46 -6.75
C GLU A 29 6.16 -23.61 -8.15
N LEU A 30 7.14 -22.78 -8.52
CA LEU A 30 7.87 -22.93 -9.80
C LEU A 30 8.71 -24.21 -9.84
N LEU A 31 9.13 -24.72 -8.68
CA LEU A 31 9.97 -25.90 -8.54
C LEU A 31 9.17 -27.17 -8.29
N ARG A 32 7.84 -27.13 -8.46
CA ARG A 32 6.93 -28.26 -8.21
C ARG A 32 7.24 -29.53 -9.01
N VAL A 33 7.89 -29.38 -10.16
CA VAL A 33 8.22 -30.50 -11.09
C VAL A 33 9.21 -31.48 -10.44
N ALA A 34 10.04 -31.00 -9.51
CA ALA A 34 11.02 -31.80 -8.79
C ALA A 34 10.68 -31.81 -7.28
N PRO A 35 9.87 -32.78 -6.80
CA PRO A 35 9.40 -32.79 -5.40
C PRO A 35 10.53 -32.86 -4.38
N VAL A 36 11.67 -33.45 -4.74
CA VAL A 36 12.87 -33.50 -3.89
C VAL A 36 13.46 -32.10 -3.67
N ILE A 37 13.54 -31.26 -4.71
CA ILE A 37 14.05 -29.89 -4.60
C ILE A 37 13.09 -29.04 -3.75
N GLN A 38 11.78 -29.22 -3.94
CA GLN A 38 10.76 -28.55 -3.14
C GLN A 38 10.85 -28.93 -1.65
N LEU A 39 11.07 -30.21 -1.34
CA LEU A 39 11.27 -30.69 0.04
C LEU A 39 12.49 -30.02 0.69
N VAL A 40 13.63 -29.99 -0.01
CA VAL A 40 14.86 -29.37 0.51
C VAL A 40 14.65 -27.89 0.79
N LEU A 41 13.97 -27.17 -0.10
CA LEU A 41 13.65 -25.75 0.11
C LEU A 41 12.79 -25.51 1.34
N PHE A 42 11.75 -26.34 1.55
CA PHE A 42 10.91 -26.25 2.75
C PHE A 42 11.68 -26.55 4.03
N ILE A 43 12.59 -27.54 4.03
CA ILE A 43 13.45 -27.82 5.19
C ILE A 43 14.35 -26.62 5.50
N ILE A 44 14.98 -26.03 4.48
CA ILE A 44 15.84 -24.85 4.67
C ILE A 44 15.01 -23.66 5.19
N GLN A 45 13.80 -23.46 4.66
CA GLN A 45 12.87 -22.42 5.11
C GLN A 45 12.47 -22.61 6.57
N ASP A 46 12.05 -23.82 6.97
CA ASP A 46 11.63 -24.08 8.36
C ASP A 46 12.80 -23.89 9.35
N ILE A 47 14.03 -24.26 8.95
CA ILE A 47 15.25 -23.98 9.72
C ILE A 47 15.49 -22.45 9.83
N ALA A 48 15.40 -21.72 8.73
CA ALA A 48 15.58 -20.27 8.71
C ALA A 48 14.55 -19.54 9.60
N THR A 49 13.29 -19.98 9.55
CA THR A 49 12.21 -19.46 10.38
C THR A 49 12.43 -19.79 11.86
N LEU A 50 12.90 -21.00 12.19
CA LEU A 50 13.30 -21.36 13.55
C LEU A 50 14.44 -20.48 14.06
N PHE A 51 15.48 -20.24 13.24
CA PHE A 51 16.57 -19.33 13.60
C PHE A 51 16.08 -17.91 13.86
N ASN A 52 15.14 -17.40 13.05
CA ASN A 52 14.55 -16.08 13.26
C ASN A 52 13.86 -15.99 14.64
N VAL A 53 13.09 -17.03 15.01
CA VAL A 53 12.46 -17.13 16.33
C VAL A 53 13.50 -17.18 17.46
N ILE A 54 14.58 -17.96 17.30
CA ILE A 54 15.66 -18.04 18.28
C ILE A 54 16.33 -16.67 18.48
N ILE A 55 16.64 -15.96 17.40
CA ILE A 55 17.25 -14.62 17.46
C ILE A 55 16.33 -13.65 18.19
N LEU A 56 15.02 -13.72 17.92
CA LEU A 56 14.02 -12.92 18.62
C LEU A 56 14.02 -13.18 20.14
N PHE A 57 14.15 -14.43 20.57
CA PHE A 57 14.32 -14.77 21.99
C PHE A 57 15.66 -14.30 22.57
N LEU A 58 16.77 -14.45 21.85
CA LEU A 58 18.08 -13.96 22.30
C LEU A 58 18.09 -12.44 22.47
N MET A 59 17.40 -11.71 21.59
CA MET A 59 17.23 -10.27 21.70
C MET A 59 16.44 -9.87 22.94
N PHE A 60 15.45 -10.67 23.35
CA PHE A 60 14.72 -10.45 24.61
C PHE A 60 15.62 -10.58 25.84
N PHE A 61 16.45 -11.63 25.90
CA PHE A 61 17.37 -11.86 27.02
C PHE A 61 18.41 -10.74 27.17
N ASN A 62 18.80 -10.11 26.06
CA ASN A 62 19.78 -9.02 26.04
C ASN A 62 19.19 -7.64 26.39
N THR A 63 17.90 -7.54 26.73
CA THR A 63 17.29 -6.25 27.13
C THR A 63 17.54 -5.90 28.60
N PHE A 64 17.70 -4.59 28.90
CA PHE A 64 17.84 -4.09 30.27
C PHE A 64 16.67 -4.48 31.19
N VAL A 65 15.46 -4.56 30.64
CA VAL A 65 14.25 -4.95 31.40
C VAL A 65 14.35 -6.39 31.88
N PHE A 66 14.92 -7.28 31.06
CA PHE A 66 15.17 -8.67 31.44
C PHE A 66 16.29 -8.77 32.49
N GLN A 67 17.38 -8.01 32.32
CA GLN A 67 18.49 -7.94 33.29
C GLN A 67 18.07 -7.37 34.65
N ALA A 68 17.08 -6.47 34.69
CA ALA A 68 16.51 -5.91 35.90
C ALA A 68 15.54 -6.87 36.64
N GLY A 69 15.34 -8.10 36.15
CA GLY A 69 14.46 -9.10 36.76
C GLY A 69 12.97 -8.91 36.49
N LEU A 70 12.58 -7.94 35.65
CA LEU A 70 11.19 -7.63 35.30
C LEU A 70 10.65 -8.51 34.15
N VAL A 71 10.90 -9.81 34.26
CA VAL A 71 10.58 -10.80 33.20
C VAL A 71 9.08 -10.88 32.93
N SER A 72 8.24 -10.77 33.96
CA SER A 72 6.78 -10.82 33.85
C SER A 72 6.20 -9.69 32.98
N LEU A 73 6.78 -8.48 33.08
CA LEU A 73 6.38 -7.31 32.28
C LEU A 73 6.70 -7.53 30.79
N LEU A 74 7.86 -8.14 30.51
CA LEU A 74 8.31 -8.44 29.16
C LEU A 74 7.39 -9.46 28.48
N PHE A 75 7.09 -10.57 29.16
CA PHE A 75 6.18 -11.58 28.63
C PHE A 75 4.78 -11.02 28.41
N HIS A 76 4.27 -10.15 29.28
CA HIS A 76 2.95 -9.54 29.07
C HIS A 76 2.93 -8.64 27.83
N LYS A 77 3.97 -7.82 27.64
CA LYS A 77 4.09 -6.89 26.50
C LYS A 77 4.28 -7.59 25.15
N PHE A 78 5.03 -8.69 25.11
CA PHE A 78 5.39 -9.38 23.87
C PHE A 78 4.69 -10.73 23.66
N LYS A 79 3.71 -11.07 24.51
CA LYS A 79 2.91 -12.30 24.41
C LYS A 79 2.37 -12.54 23.00
N GLY A 80 1.85 -11.48 22.38
CA GLY A 80 1.30 -11.56 21.01
C GLY A 80 2.35 -11.97 19.98
N THR A 81 3.56 -11.41 20.05
CA THR A 81 4.65 -11.73 19.12
C THR A 81 5.13 -13.16 19.26
N ILE A 82 5.26 -13.65 20.50
CA ILE A 82 5.67 -15.03 20.79
C ILE A 82 4.61 -16.02 20.30
N ILE A 83 3.34 -15.78 20.63
CA ILE A 83 2.23 -16.63 20.18
C ILE A 83 2.19 -16.64 18.65
N LEU A 84 2.25 -15.47 18.01
CA LEU A 84 2.20 -15.36 16.56
C LEU A 84 3.35 -16.11 15.89
N ALA A 85 4.58 -15.95 16.36
CA ALA A 85 5.74 -16.67 15.84
C ALA A 85 5.62 -18.19 15.99
N ALA A 86 5.15 -18.67 17.15
CA ALA A 86 4.93 -20.10 17.39
C ALA A 86 3.80 -20.65 16.50
N THR A 87 2.68 -19.93 16.36
CA THR A 87 1.59 -20.32 15.47
C THR A 87 2.02 -20.34 14.02
N TYR A 88 2.82 -19.36 13.59
CA TYR A 88 3.34 -19.29 12.23
C TYR A 88 4.24 -20.49 11.91
N LEU A 89 5.20 -20.79 12.78
CA LEU A 89 6.09 -21.95 12.61
C LEU A 89 5.29 -23.27 12.54
N ALA A 90 4.32 -23.45 13.44
CA ALA A 90 3.49 -24.65 13.46
C ALA A 90 2.64 -24.80 12.19
N LEU A 91 2.05 -23.71 11.70
CA LEU A 91 1.26 -23.70 10.47
C LEU A 91 2.14 -23.94 9.23
N SER A 92 3.34 -23.35 9.16
CA SER A 92 4.33 -23.56 8.09
C SER A 92 4.69 -25.04 7.96
N ILE A 93 5.14 -25.66 9.06
CA ILE A 93 5.53 -27.07 9.08
C ILE A 93 4.34 -27.96 8.70
N SER A 94 3.16 -27.69 9.27
CA SER A 94 1.95 -28.46 8.96
C SER A 94 1.59 -28.38 7.48
N PHE A 95 1.71 -27.19 6.89
CA PHE A 95 1.47 -26.96 5.47
C PHE A 95 2.49 -27.68 4.59
N HIS A 96 3.79 -27.55 4.88
CA HIS A 96 4.85 -28.23 4.13
C HIS A 96 4.70 -29.75 4.16
N VAL A 97 4.42 -30.33 5.33
CA VAL A 97 4.17 -31.77 5.48
C VAL A 97 2.96 -32.21 4.67
N TRP A 98 1.86 -31.46 4.74
CA TRP A 98 0.64 -31.78 4.00
C TRP A 98 0.86 -31.73 2.49
N VAL A 99 1.44 -30.62 1.99
CA VAL A 99 1.72 -30.43 0.56
C VAL A 99 2.66 -31.51 0.03
N MET A 100 3.72 -31.83 0.76
CA MET A 100 4.67 -32.86 0.34
C MET A 100 4.06 -34.25 0.32
N ASN A 101 3.19 -34.59 1.27
CA ASN A 101 2.50 -35.88 1.27
C ASN A 101 1.60 -36.04 0.04
N LEU A 102 0.88 -34.99 -0.35
CA LEU A 102 0.02 -35.02 -1.54
C LEU A 102 0.81 -35.05 -2.85
N ARG A 103 1.95 -34.34 -2.93
CA ARG A 103 2.75 -34.19 -4.16
C ARG A 103 3.77 -35.31 -4.39
N TRP A 104 4.10 -36.11 -3.37
CA TRP A 104 5.18 -37.11 -3.43
C TRP A 104 5.04 -38.12 -4.58
N LYS A 105 3.81 -38.61 -4.82
CA LYS A 105 3.55 -39.64 -5.86
C LYS A 105 3.17 -39.05 -7.22
N ASN A 106 2.53 -37.89 -7.25
CA ASN A 106 2.01 -37.25 -8.47
C ASN A 106 2.30 -35.74 -8.44
N SER A 107 3.51 -35.36 -8.81
CA SER A 107 4.01 -33.97 -8.78
C SER A 107 3.19 -32.99 -9.65
N ASN A 108 2.64 -33.45 -10.77
CA ASN A 108 1.86 -32.60 -11.70
C ASN A 108 0.35 -32.53 -11.42
N ARG A 109 -0.14 -33.19 -10.37
CA ARG A 109 -1.57 -33.10 -10.03
C ARG A 109 -1.84 -31.71 -9.45
N PHE A 110 -2.74 -30.96 -10.07
CA PHE A 110 -3.20 -29.68 -9.55
C PHE A 110 -3.98 -29.94 -8.26
N ILE A 111 -3.34 -29.72 -7.12
CA ILE A 111 -3.88 -30.01 -5.79
C ILE A 111 -4.56 -28.74 -5.28
N TRP A 112 -5.83 -28.58 -5.62
CA TRP A 112 -6.76 -27.77 -4.84
C TRP A 112 -7.57 -28.72 -3.97
N THR A 113 -7.14 -28.90 -2.73
CA THR A 113 -7.93 -29.65 -1.74
C THR A 113 -9.06 -28.77 -1.21
N ASP A 114 -10.12 -29.39 -0.69
CA ASP A 114 -11.25 -28.67 -0.08
C ASP A 114 -10.81 -27.70 1.03
N GLY A 115 -9.71 -28.02 1.74
CA GLY A 115 -9.10 -27.12 2.73
C GLY A 115 -8.41 -25.90 2.14
N LEU A 116 -7.72 -26.04 1.01
CA LEU A 116 -7.16 -24.89 0.28
C LEU A 116 -8.25 -24.04 -0.36
N GLN A 117 -9.33 -24.66 -0.84
CA GLN A 117 -10.53 -23.96 -1.28
C GLN A 117 -11.19 -23.20 -0.13
N ALA A 118 -11.32 -23.81 1.06
CA ALA A 118 -11.87 -23.14 2.23
C ALA A 118 -11.00 -21.93 2.63
N LEU A 119 -9.67 -22.08 2.71
CA LEU A 119 -8.76 -20.97 3.00
C LEU A 119 -8.82 -19.87 1.95
N PHE A 120 -8.90 -20.23 0.67
CA PHE A 120 -9.09 -19.28 -0.42
C PHE A 120 -10.44 -18.57 -0.33
N VAL A 121 -11.51 -19.28 0.04
CA VAL A 121 -12.83 -18.71 0.29
C VAL A 121 -12.78 -17.78 1.49
N PHE A 122 -12.13 -18.14 2.61
CA PHE A 122 -11.93 -17.24 3.75
C PHE A 122 -11.11 -16.00 3.39
N GLN A 123 -10.06 -16.15 2.58
CA GLN A 123 -9.29 -15.04 2.03
C GLN A 123 -10.18 -14.13 1.16
N ARG A 124 -11.06 -14.70 0.33
CA ARG A 124 -12.01 -13.95 -0.51
C ARG A 124 -13.18 -13.34 0.26
N LEU A 125 -13.66 -14.00 1.31
CA LEU A 125 -14.63 -13.43 2.24
C LEU A 125 -14.03 -12.25 3.01
N GLY A 126 -12.70 -12.22 3.15
CA GLY A 126 -11.93 -11.07 3.63
C GLY A 126 -11.55 -10.03 2.56
N GLN A 127 -11.80 -10.28 1.27
CA GLN A 127 -11.55 -9.29 0.23
C GLN A 127 -12.56 -8.16 0.36
N ARG A 128 -12.10 -7.03 0.92
CA ARG A 128 -12.84 -5.78 0.80
C ARG A 128 -12.90 -5.41 -0.68
N LEU A 129 -14.10 -5.18 -1.22
CA LEU A 129 -14.25 -4.70 -2.60
C LEU A 129 -13.59 -3.32 -2.81
N SER A 130 -13.40 -2.55 -1.73
CA SER A 130 -12.71 -1.26 -1.75
C SER A 130 -11.29 -1.42 -2.25
N SER A 131 -10.88 -0.66 -3.27
CA SER A 131 -9.51 -0.76 -3.75
C SER A 131 -8.55 0.02 -2.85
N THR A 132 -7.55 -0.68 -2.34
CA THR A 132 -6.44 -0.11 -1.59
C THR A 132 -5.57 0.85 -2.41
N PRO A 133 -5.23 0.61 -3.70
CA PRO A 133 -4.41 1.56 -4.47
C PRO A 133 -5.10 2.90 -4.71
N LEU A 134 -6.42 2.91 -4.92
CA LEU A 134 -7.18 4.16 -5.08
C LEU A 134 -7.15 5.00 -3.79
N GLU A 135 -7.29 4.37 -2.62
CA GLU A 135 -7.28 5.10 -1.35
C GLU A 135 -5.92 5.76 -1.08
N ILE A 136 -4.84 5.04 -1.39
CA ILE A 136 -3.47 5.56 -1.27
C ILE A 136 -3.28 6.76 -2.19
N LEU A 137 -3.74 6.69 -3.44
CA LEU A 137 -3.64 7.80 -4.38
C LEU A 137 -4.45 9.02 -3.95
N LEU A 138 -5.71 8.84 -3.53
CA LEU A 138 -6.55 9.92 -3.03
C LEU A 138 -5.93 10.62 -1.80
N PHE A 139 -5.29 9.86 -0.91
CA PHE A 139 -4.57 10.42 0.23
C PHE A 139 -3.35 11.24 -0.21
N LEU A 140 -2.52 10.69 -1.11
CA LEU A 140 -1.35 11.41 -1.64
C LEU A 140 -1.75 12.67 -2.41
N ASN A 141 -2.82 12.61 -3.21
CA ASN A 141 -3.34 13.74 -3.95
C ASN A 141 -3.89 14.83 -3.02
N GLY A 142 -4.48 14.47 -1.87
CA GLY A 142 -4.86 15.45 -0.85
C GLY A 142 -3.69 16.30 -0.36
N TRP A 143 -2.56 15.67 -0.03
CA TRP A 143 -1.34 16.38 0.35
C TRP A 143 -0.76 17.19 -0.81
N TYR A 144 -0.69 16.59 -2.00
CA TYR A 144 -0.20 17.25 -3.19
C TYR A 144 -1.02 18.51 -3.52
N SER A 145 -2.35 18.42 -3.51
CA SER A 145 -3.27 19.52 -3.78
C SER A 145 -3.13 20.66 -2.77
N ALA A 146 -2.91 20.35 -1.49
CA ALA A 146 -2.63 21.39 -0.48
C ALA A 146 -1.31 22.11 -0.76
N THR A 147 -0.25 21.38 -1.11
CA THR A 147 1.03 21.99 -1.49
C THR A 147 0.93 22.78 -2.80
N TYR A 148 0.18 22.28 -3.78
CA TYR A 148 -0.09 22.95 -5.05
C TYR A 148 -0.74 24.30 -4.83
N PHE A 149 -1.82 24.35 -4.05
CA PHE A 149 -2.54 25.59 -3.74
C PHE A 149 -1.64 26.65 -3.11
N LEU A 150 -0.83 26.28 -2.12
CA LEU A 150 0.10 27.22 -1.46
C LEU A 150 1.18 27.73 -2.40
N LEU A 151 1.82 26.83 -3.17
CA LEU A 151 2.86 27.21 -4.12
C LEU A 151 2.32 28.10 -5.22
N GLU A 152 1.16 27.77 -5.78
CA GLU A 152 0.52 28.56 -6.84
C GLU A 152 0.14 29.96 -6.34
N LEU A 153 -0.34 30.07 -5.09
CA LEU A 153 -0.59 31.37 -4.45
C LEU A 153 0.69 32.23 -4.38
N PHE A 154 1.83 31.65 -3.97
CA PHE A 154 3.11 32.37 -3.93
C PHE A 154 3.59 32.75 -5.33
N VAL A 155 3.39 31.88 -6.32
CA VAL A 155 3.75 32.18 -7.71
C VAL A 155 2.88 33.31 -8.27
N PHE A 156 1.60 33.38 -7.92
CA PHE A 156 0.75 34.52 -8.30
C PHE A 156 1.20 35.83 -7.66
N LEU A 157 1.60 35.82 -6.39
CA LEU A 157 2.20 37.00 -5.75
C LEU A 157 3.47 37.44 -6.46
N TYR A 158 4.35 36.49 -6.81
CA TYR A 158 5.55 36.75 -7.59
C TYR A 158 5.22 37.36 -8.96
N LYS A 159 4.28 36.78 -9.70
CA LYS A 159 3.82 37.26 -11.01
C LYS A 159 3.24 38.66 -10.93
N GLY A 160 2.40 38.93 -9.93
CA GLY A 160 1.75 40.24 -9.75
C GLY A 160 2.72 41.37 -9.40
N LEU A 161 3.87 41.06 -8.79
CA LEU A 161 4.87 42.06 -8.39
C LEU A 161 5.92 42.33 -9.46
N LEU A 162 6.38 41.30 -10.17
CA LEU A 162 7.57 41.37 -11.03
C LEU A 162 7.27 41.33 -12.53
N LEU A 163 6.17 40.69 -12.93
CA LEU A 163 5.82 40.53 -14.34
C LEU A 163 4.72 41.52 -14.71
N PRO A 164 4.71 42.05 -15.95
CA PRO A 164 3.61 42.87 -16.45
C PRO A 164 2.39 41.98 -16.72
N TYR A 165 1.69 41.59 -15.65
CA TYR A 165 0.50 40.75 -15.68
C TYR A 165 -0.77 41.62 -15.76
N PRO A 166 -1.62 41.47 -16.78
CA PRO A 166 -2.87 42.22 -16.85
C PRO A 166 -3.76 41.92 -15.64
N VAL A 167 -4.20 42.97 -14.92
CA VAL A 167 -4.94 42.83 -13.65
C VAL A 167 -6.20 41.98 -13.79
N ALA A 168 -6.92 42.11 -14.91
CA ALA A 168 -8.12 41.32 -15.17
C ALA A 168 -7.85 39.80 -15.23
N ASN A 169 -6.75 39.40 -15.89
CA ASN A 169 -6.36 37.99 -15.99
C ASN A 169 -5.89 37.47 -14.63
N LEU A 170 -5.16 38.28 -13.86
CA LEU A 170 -4.68 37.88 -12.53
C LEU A 170 -5.85 37.58 -11.58
N ILE A 171 -6.89 38.42 -11.62
CA ILE A 171 -8.11 38.21 -10.82
C ILE A 171 -8.80 36.90 -11.24
N LEU A 172 -8.97 36.67 -12.55
CA LEU A 172 -9.58 35.44 -13.06
C LEU A 172 -8.82 34.20 -12.60
N ASP A 173 -7.50 34.20 -12.72
CA ASP A 173 -6.67 33.05 -12.36
C ASP A 173 -6.71 32.78 -10.85
N VAL A 174 -6.66 33.82 -10.02
CA VAL A 174 -6.81 33.66 -8.56
C VAL A 174 -8.19 33.12 -8.19
N MET A 175 -9.27 33.63 -8.82
CA MET A 175 -10.62 33.10 -8.59
C MET A 175 -10.73 31.62 -8.98
N MET A 176 -10.12 31.24 -10.10
CA MET A 176 -10.11 29.85 -10.54
C MET A 176 -9.30 28.95 -9.59
N LEU A 177 -8.24 29.45 -8.95
CA LEU A 177 -7.47 28.70 -7.95
C LEU A 177 -8.30 28.37 -6.70
N PHE A 178 -9.12 29.31 -6.23
CA PHE A 178 -10.05 29.04 -5.12
C PHE A 178 -11.17 28.08 -5.52
N LEU A 179 -11.68 28.19 -6.76
CA LEU A 179 -12.67 27.25 -7.29
C LEU A 179 -12.09 25.83 -7.38
N TYR A 180 -10.85 25.71 -7.87
CA TYR A 180 -10.09 24.46 -7.91
C TYR A 180 -10.00 23.81 -6.53
N LEU A 181 -9.63 24.57 -5.49
CA LEU A 181 -9.54 24.07 -4.13
C LEU A 181 -10.87 23.48 -3.63
N GLY A 182 -11.97 24.19 -3.88
CA GLY A 182 -13.31 23.72 -3.52
C GLY A 182 -13.68 22.41 -4.21
N ILE A 183 -13.40 22.31 -5.51
CA ILE A 183 -13.66 21.08 -6.29
C ILE A 183 -12.81 19.93 -5.77
N GLU A 184 -11.51 20.13 -5.51
CA GLU A 184 -10.64 19.05 -5.04
C GLU A 184 -11.05 18.51 -3.67
N VAL A 185 -11.38 19.39 -2.73
CA VAL A 185 -11.84 18.96 -1.39
C VAL A 185 -13.08 18.07 -1.51
N ILE A 186 -14.05 18.48 -2.32
CA ILE A 186 -15.29 17.73 -2.54
C ILE A 186 -14.99 16.41 -3.26
N ARG A 187 -14.18 16.46 -4.32
CA ARG A 187 -13.80 15.29 -5.13
C ARG A 187 -13.11 14.21 -4.30
N ILE A 188 -12.10 14.57 -3.52
CA ILE A 188 -11.33 13.64 -2.69
C ILE A 188 -12.20 13.11 -1.55
N PHE A 189 -13.01 13.94 -0.92
CA PHE A 189 -13.92 13.52 0.15
C PHE A 189 -14.90 12.45 -0.33
N PHE A 190 -15.60 12.70 -1.44
CA PHE A 190 -16.55 11.74 -2.00
C PHE A 190 -15.85 10.50 -2.58
N GLY A 191 -14.63 10.64 -3.12
CA GLY A 191 -13.82 9.52 -3.60
C GLY A 191 -13.46 8.54 -2.49
N SER A 192 -12.90 9.04 -1.38
CA SER A 192 -12.52 8.22 -0.23
C SER A 192 -13.76 7.60 0.45
N LYS A 193 -14.81 8.40 0.66
CA LYS A 193 -16.07 7.88 1.22
C LYS A 193 -16.73 6.83 0.32
N GLY A 194 -16.73 7.02 -0.99
CA GLY A 194 -17.28 6.05 -1.93
C GLY A 194 -16.50 4.75 -1.98
N ASN A 195 -15.17 4.83 -1.98
CA ASN A 195 -14.30 3.66 -1.97
C ASN A 195 -14.41 2.87 -0.65
N LEU A 196 -14.27 3.54 0.50
CA LEU A 196 -14.29 2.90 1.83
C LEU A 196 -15.67 2.34 2.20
N CYS A 197 -16.75 3.04 1.84
CA CYS A 197 -18.11 2.59 2.12
C CYS A 197 -18.69 1.69 1.02
N GLN A 198 -17.92 1.38 -0.03
CA GLN A 198 -18.36 0.56 -1.18
C GLN A 198 -19.64 1.11 -1.82
N ARG A 199 -19.76 2.45 -1.90
CA ARG A 199 -20.95 3.14 -2.43
C ARG A 199 -20.67 3.74 -3.79
N MET A 200 -21.50 3.37 -4.75
CA MET A 200 -21.41 3.80 -6.15
C MET A 200 -21.60 5.29 -6.36
N VAL A 201 -22.65 5.84 -5.78
CA VAL A 201 -23.06 7.23 -5.99
C VAL A 201 -21.94 8.22 -5.61
N PRO A 202 -21.39 8.21 -4.38
CA PRO A 202 -20.30 9.13 -4.01
C PRO A 202 -19.04 8.91 -4.86
N LEU A 203 -18.70 7.67 -5.20
CA LEU A 203 -17.55 7.38 -6.06
C LEU A 203 -17.77 7.92 -7.49
N GLY A 204 -18.99 7.82 -8.03
CA GLY A 204 -19.37 8.41 -9.32
C GLY A 204 -19.36 9.94 -9.31
N ILE A 205 -19.73 10.58 -8.20
CA ILE A 205 -19.61 12.03 -8.03
C ILE A 205 -18.14 12.47 -8.09
N SER A 206 -17.25 11.75 -7.40
CA SER A 206 -15.79 12.00 -7.46
C SER A 206 -15.24 11.86 -8.89
N LEU A 207 -15.68 10.83 -9.62
CA LEU A 207 -15.29 10.62 -11.00
C LEU A 207 -15.75 11.79 -11.89
N ALA A 208 -17.00 12.23 -11.74
CA ALA A 208 -17.54 13.36 -12.49
C ALA A 208 -16.80 14.67 -12.20
N LEU A 209 -16.40 14.91 -10.94
CA LEU A 209 -15.62 16.08 -10.53
C LEU A 209 -14.15 16.04 -10.98
N THR A 210 -13.65 14.89 -11.42
CA THR A 210 -12.30 14.79 -12.00
C THR A 210 -12.19 15.54 -13.32
N PHE A 211 -13.26 15.61 -14.11
CA PHE A 211 -13.27 16.35 -15.38
C PHE A 211 -13.06 17.88 -15.21
N PRO A 212 -13.87 18.61 -14.40
CA PRO A 212 -13.63 20.04 -14.19
C PRO A 212 -12.30 20.32 -13.50
N ALA A 213 -11.84 19.43 -12.60
CA ALA A 213 -10.52 19.56 -11.98
C ALA A 213 -9.37 19.43 -13.01
N ALA A 214 -9.44 18.43 -13.88
CA ALA A 214 -8.48 18.24 -14.97
C ALA A 214 -8.52 19.40 -15.98
N MET A 215 -9.70 19.97 -16.27
CA MET A 215 -9.83 21.16 -17.10
C MET A 215 -9.09 22.35 -16.49
N MET A 216 -9.20 22.60 -15.19
CA MET A 216 -8.47 23.69 -14.53
C MET A 216 -6.96 23.49 -14.56
N ALA A 217 -6.48 22.26 -14.30
CA ALA A 217 -5.06 21.94 -14.44
C ALA A 217 -4.55 22.14 -15.88
N SER A 218 -5.36 21.75 -16.88
CA SER A 218 -5.02 21.97 -18.28
C SER A 218 -5.01 23.46 -18.68
N TYR A 219 -5.89 24.26 -18.07
CA TYR A 219 -5.90 25.71 -18.25
C TYR A 219 -4.60 26.34 -17.73
N TYR A 220 -4.18 26.00 -16.49
CA TYR A 220 -2.92 26.51 -15.93
C TYR A 220 -1.69 26.06 -16.72
N LEU A 221 -1.75 24.89 -17.35
CA LEU A 221 -0.65 24.39 -18.16
C LEU A 221 -0.55 25.07 -19.54
N LEU A 222 -1.68 25.37 -20.19
CA LEU A 222 -1.72 25.72 -21.62
C LEU A 222 -2.20 27.14 -21.93
N LEU A 223 -3.14 27.67 -21.13
CA LEU A 223 -3.91 28.87 -21.46
C LEU A 223 -3.58 30.08 -20.58
N GLN A 224 -2.86 29.87 -19.49
CA GLN A 224 -2.44 30.93 -18.58
C GLN A 224 -1.48 31.93 -19.26
N THR A 225 -1.59 33.22 -18.92
CA THR A 225 -0.85 34.32 -19.57
C THR A 225 0.68 34.12 -19.52
N TYR A 226 1.19 33.69 -18.37
CA TYR A 226 2.60 33.33 -18.18
C TYR A 226 2.67 32.01 -17.43
N VAL A 227 3.24 30.98 -18.06
CA VAL A 227 3.46 29.66 -17.46
C VAL A 227 4.93 29.51 -17.10
N LEU A 228 5.25 29.41 -15.81
CA LEU A 228 6.62 29.13 -15.37
C LEU A 228 6.91 27.62 -15.48
N ARG A 229 8.19 27.27 -15.59
CA ARG A 229 8.63 25.86 -15.66
C ARG A 229 8.18 25.04 -14.44
N LEU A 230 8.16 25.66 -13.26
CA LEU A 230 7.71 25.03 -12.03
C LEU A 230 6.22 24.64 -12.12
N GLU A 231 5.37 25.58 -12.55
CA GLU A 231 3.92 25.37 -12.72
C GLU A 231 3.64 24.31 -13.77
N ALA A 232 4.40 24.29 -14.87
CA ALA A 232 4.26 23.27 -15.90
C ALA A 232 4.53 21.86 -15.34
N VAL A 233 5.59 21.69 -14.54
CA VAL A 233 5.91 20.41 -13.89
C VAL A 233 4.81 20.04 -12.89
N MET A 234 4.35 20.99 -12.09
CA MET A 234 3.29 20.74 -11.11
C MET A 234 1.97 20.31 -11.77
N ASN A 235 1.51 21.05 -12.77
CA ASN A 235 0.29 20.72 -13.50
C ASN A 235 0.38 19.38 -14.24
N ALA A 236 1.56 19.04 -14.79
CA ALA A 236 1.78 17.72 -15.40
C ALA A 236 1.65 16.57 -14.40
N ILE A 237 2.23 16.72 -13.19
CA ILE A 237 2.11 15.72 -12.12
C ILE A 237 0.65 15.60 -11.66
N LEU A 238 -0.06 16.72 -11.53
CA LEU A 238 -1.47 16.73 -11.14
C LEU A 238 -2.35 15.99 -12.16
N LEU A 239 -2.12 16.19 -13.46
CA LEU A 239 -2.83 15.46 -14.53
C LEU A 239 -2.53 13.96 -14.49
N LEU A 240 -1.31 13.54 -14.13
CA LEU A 240 -0.99 12.13 -13.93
C LEU A 240 -1.75 11.52 -12.76
N PHE A 241 -1.88 12.25 -11.64
CA PHE A 241 -2.74 11.82 -10.53
C PHE A 241 -4.17 11.61 -11.01
N TYR A 242 -4.77 12.58 -11.70
CA TYR A 242 -6.14 12.45 -12.22
C TYR A 242 -6.31 11.28 -13.18
N GLY A 243 -5.36 11.04 -14.09
CA GLY A 243 -5.41 9.91 -15.01
C GLY A 243 -5.39 8.57 -14.28
N SER A 244 -4.48 8.42 -13.31
CA SER A 244 -4.36 7.19 -12.51
C SER A 244 -5.58 6.94 -11.60
N GLU A 245 -6.09 8.00 -10.97
CA GLU A 245 -7.29 7.94 -10.12
C GLU A 245 -8.53 7.62 -10.92
N MET A 246 -8.72 8.26 -12.08
CA MET A 246 -9.87 8.00 -12.95
C MET A 246 -9.91 6.53 -13.39
N LEU A 247 -8.77 5.97 -13.81
CA LEU A 247 -8.67 4.57 -14.20
C LEU A 247 -9.08 3.64 -13.06
N LEU A 248 -8.54 3.87 -11.85
CA LEU A 248 -8.86 3.05 -10.69
C LEU A 248 -10.31 3.23 -10.20
N GLN A 249 -10.86 4.45 -10.27
CA GLN A 249 -12.27 4.73 -9.94
C GLN A 249 -13.23 4.01 -10.90
N VAL A 250 -12.91 3.94 -12.19
CA VAL A 250 -13.71 3.18 -13.16
C VAL A 250 -13.65 1.69 -12.86
N LEU A 251 -12.45 1.16 -12.60
CA LEU A 251 -12.29 -0.26 -12.25
C LEU A 251 -13.08 -0.61 -10.98
N THR A 252 -13.03 0.22 -9.94
CA THR A 252 -13.80 0.00 -8.70
C THR A 252 -15.30 0.14 -8.89
N LEU A 253 -15.77 1.06 -9.74
CA LEU A 253 -17.18 1.12 -10.11
C LEU A 253 -17.63 -0.14 -10.86
N VAL A 254 -16.83 -0.66 -11.79
CA VAL A 254 -17.16 -1.90 -12.50
C VAL A 254 -17.22 -3.08 -11.53
N THR A 255 -16.28 -3.20 -10.59
CA THR A 255 -16.30 -4.28 -9.60
C THR A 255 -17.51 -4.19 -8.69
N PHE A 256 -17.81 -3.02 -8.13
CA PHE A 256 -19.01 -2.81 -7.31
C PHE A 256 -20.29 -3.12 -8.10
N TYR A 257 -20.32 -2.84 -9.41
CA TYR A 257 -21.52 -3.01 -10.24
C TYR A 257 -21.77 -4.48 -10.53
N SER A 258 -20.69 -5.22 -10.77
CA SER A 258 -20.75 -6.66 -10.97
C SER A 258 -21.29 -7.38 -9.73
N VAL A 259 -20.98 -6.92 -8.52
CA VAL A 259 -21.43 -7.54 -7.27
C VAL A 259 -22.88 -7.19 -6.94
N ASN A 260 -23.32 -5.95 -7.14
CA ASN A 260 -24.73 -5.56 -6.90
C ASN A 260 -25.75 -6.22 -7.84
N ARG A 261 -25.31 -6.87 -8.92
CA ARG A 261 -26.18 -7.61 -9.85
C ARG A 261 -26.49 -9.04 -9.40
N TYR A 262 -25.73 -9.58 -8.46
CA TYR A 262 -25.97 -10.90 -7.85
C TYR A 262 -26.67 -10.75 -6.50
#